data_AF-A0A656JJ28-F1
#
_entry.id   AF-A0A656JJ28-F1
#
_cell.length_a   1.000
_cell.length_b   1.000
_cell.length_c   1.000
_cell.angle_alpha   90.00
_cell.angle_beta   90.00
_cell.angle_gamma   90.00
#
_symmetry.space_group_name_H-M   'P 1'
#
loop_
_entity.id
_entity.type
_entity.pdbx_description
1 polymer ?
#
loop_
_entity_poly.entity_id
_entity_poly.type
_entity_poly.pdbx_seq_one_letter_code
_entity_poly.pdbx_strand_id
1 'polypeptide(L)'
;MTQQEKALDLPKGKDILNWKIKTLARSPKEIMIAQSIFSAIHLTGSSLFMWGGWKVFLKNPPLLVGLILALGGVLAYFIGLLIRQKTIYNY
;
A
#
# COMPACT_ATOMS: atom_id res chain seq x y z
N MET A 1 9.89 -13.96 -62.97
CA MET A 1 9.20 -14.92 -62.08
C MET A 1 10.11 -15.13 -60.88
N THR A 2 9.92 -14.37 -59.79
CA THR A 2 9.18 -14.76 -58.55
C THR A 2 9.94 -15.84 -57.76
N GLN A 3 10.31 -15.71 -56.48
CA GLN A 3 9.72 -14.99 -55.36
C GLN A 3 10.76 -14.41 -54.41
N GLN A 4 10.44 -13.19 -53.98
CA GLN A 4 10.77 -12.58 -52.71
C GLN A 4 10.32 -13.48 -51.55
N GLU A 5 11.25 -14.06 -50.79
CA GLU A 5 11.00 -14.41 -49.39
C GLU A 5 11.75 -13.40 -48.53
N LYS A 6 11.07 -12.28 -48.31
CA LYS A 6 11.47 -11.20 -47.43
C LYS A 6 11.38 -11.73 -46.00
N ALA A 7 12.44 -12.37 -45.50
CA ALA A 7 12.61 -12.56 -44.07
C ALA A 7 12.68 -11.15 -43.46
N LEU A 8 11.57 -10.77 -42.82
CA LEU A 8 11.35 -9.51 -42.15
C LEU A 8 12.59 -9.20 -41.28
N ASP A 9 13.25 -8.06 -41.52
CA ASP A 9 14.23 -7.49 -40.60
C ASP A 9 13.53 -7.25 -39.26
N LEU A 10 13.56 -8.26 -38.40
CA LEU A 10 13.11 -8.16 -37.01
C LEU A 10 14.07 -7.18 -36.32
N PRO A 11 13.58 -6.05 -35.80
CA PRO A 11 14.43 -5.12 -35.08
C PRO A 11 15.03 -5.86 -33.88
N LYS A 12 16.35 -6.03 -33.94
CA LYS A 12 17.20 -6.68 -32.94
C LYS A 12 16.72 -6.26 -31.54
N GLY A 13 16.23 -7.25 -30.79
CA GLY A 13 15.53 -7.06 -29.52
C GLY A 13 16.39 -6.40 -28.44
N LYS A 14 16.46 -5.07 -28.48
CA LYS A 14 17.14 -4.26 -27.47
C LYS A 14 16.22 -3.28 -26.74
N ASP A 15 14.91 -3.31 -26.97
CA ASP A 15 14.01 -2.44 -26.22
C ASP A 15 12.55 -2.92 -26.11
N ILE A 16 12.16 -4.00 -26.80
CA ILE A 16 10.77 -4.49 -26.78
C ILE A 16 10.43 -5.16 -25.44
N LEU A 17 11.41 -5.44 -24.57
CA LEU A 17 11.19 -5.87 -23.18
C LEU A 17 11.59 -4.80 -22.16
N ASN A 18 11.98 -3.60 -22.62
CA ASN A 18 12.16 -2.43 -21.76
C ASN A 18 10.82 -1.75 -21.49
N TRP A 19 9.80 -2.57 -21.19
CA TRP A 19 8.64 -2.12 -20.45
C TRP A 19 9.13 -1.91 -19.03
N LYS A 20 9.92 -0.84 -18.82
CA LYS A 20 10.01 -0.20 -17.51
C LYS A 20 8.56 -0.08 -17.10
N ILE A 21 8.14 -0.91 -16.13
CA ILE A 21 6.76 -1.01 -15.69
C ILE A 21 6.38 0.41 -15.25
N LYS A 22 5.87 1.20 -16.18
CA LYS A 22 5.36 2.54 -15.93
C LYS A 22 3.92 2.30 -15.52
N THR A 23 3.77 1.56 -14.42
CA THR A 23 2.56 1.63 -13.65
C THR A 23 2.32 3.11 -13.40
N LEU A 24 1.07 3.55 -13.47
CA LEU A 24 0.57 4.77 -12.85
C LEU A 24 0.78 4.76 -11.30
N ALA A 25 1.75 4.00 -10.81
CA ALA A 25 2.15 3.95 -9.43
C ALA A 25 2.85 5.27 -9.13
N ARG A 26 2.22 6.02 -8.24
CA ARG A 26 2.78 7.18 -7.57
C ARG A 26 4.18 6.87 -7.04
N SER A 27 5.05 7.88 -6.93
CA SER A 27 6.41 7.63 -6.45
C SER A 27 6.40 6.92 -5.10
N PRO A 28 7.35 6.01 -4.80
CA PRO A 28 7.34 5.26 -3.55
C PRO A 28 7.33 6.15 -2.31
N LYS A 29 8.01 7.30 -2.39
CA LYS A 29 7.98 8.36 -1.39
C LYS A 29 6.58 8.93 -1.17
N GLU A 30 5.83 9.22 -2.24
CA GLU A 30 4.44 9.69 -2.15
C GLU A 30 3.50 8.62 -1.56
N ILE A 31 3.72 7.35 -1.88
CA ILE A 31 2.96 6.23 -1.28
C ILE A 31 3.23 6.15 0.23
N MET A 32 4.49 6.25 0.66
CA MET A 32 4.86 6.24 2.09
C MET A 32 4.26 7.42 2.85
N ILE A 33 4.28 8.62 2.26
CA ILE A 33 3.65 9.81 2.85
C ILE A 33 2.14 9.59 3.01
N ALA A 34 1.45 9.12 1.96
CA ALA A 34 0.03 8.86 2.02
C ALA A 34 -0.31 7.81 3.11
N GLN A 35 0.42 6.70 3.17
CA GLN A 35 0.25 5.67 4.20
C GLN A 35 0.50 6.21 5.61
N SER A 36 1.47 7.10 5.79
CA SER A 36 1.75 7.75 7.08
C SER A 36 0.59 8.66 7.50
N ILE A 37 0.03 9.43 6.57
CA ILE A 37 -1.15 10.27 6.80
C ILE A 37 -2.36 9.40 7.17
N PHE A 38 -2.62 8.32 6.42
CA PHE A 38 -3.72 7.39 6.75
C PHE A 38 -3.53 6.77 8.13
N SER A 39 -2.31 6.39 8.51
CA SER A 39 -2.02 5.86 9.84
C SER A 39 -2.32 6.89 10.94
N ALA A 40 -1.91 8.15 10.73
CA ALA A 40 -2.18 9.24 11.67
C ALA A 40 -3.70 9.53 11.82
N ILE A 41 -4.43 9.56 10.70
CA ILE A 41 -5.89 9.71 10.70
C ILE A 41 -6.54 8.54 11.43
N HIS A 42 -6.11 7.30 11.17
CA HIS A 42 -6.62 6.10 11.83
C HIS A 42 -6.43 6.16 13.34
N LEU A 43 -5.24 6.51 13.82
CA LEU A 43 -4.93 6.69 15.25
C LEU A 43 -5.80 7.78 15.89
N THR A 44 -5.95 8.91 15.19
CA THR A 44 -6.75 10.04 15.69
C THR A 44 -8.23 9.68 15.78
N GLY A 45 -8.80 9.13 14.70
CA GLY A 45 -10.19 8.71 14.66
C GLY A 45 -10.50 7.61 15.67
N SER A 46 -9.60 6.63 15.80
CA SER A 46 -9.69 5.56 16.82
C SER A 46 -9.72 6.14 18.23
N SER A 47 -8.83 7.09 18.54
CA SER A 47 -8.76 7.72 19.86
C SER A 47 -10.02 8.51 20.19
N LEU A 48 -10.52 9.30 19.23
CA LEU A 48 -11.77 10.05 19.39
C LEU A 48 -12.98 9.14 19.56
N PHE A 49 -13.05 8.03 18.80
CA PHE A 49 -14.12 7.05 18.92
C PHE A 49 -14.12 6.37 20.28
N MET A 50 -12.94 5.94 20.77
CA MET A 50 -12.80 5.35 22.11
C MET A 50 -13.17 6.34 23.21
N TRP A 51 -12.72 7.60 23.08
CA TRP A 51 -13.06 8.66 24.02
C TRP A 51 -14.58 8.92 24.06
N GLY A 52 -15.21 9.10 22.90
CA GLY A 52 -16.66 9.34 22.80
C GLY A 52 -17.50 8.17 23.31
N GLY A 53 -17.05 6.93 23.08
CA GLY A 53 -17.74 5.72 23.51
C GLY A 53 -17.36 5.22 24.91
N TRP A 54 -16.49 5.90 25.65
CA TRP A 54 -15.91 5.45 26.92
C TRP A 54 -16.92 4.83 27.90
N LYS A 55 -18.09 5.46 28.10
CA LYS A 55 -19.13 4.95 29.01
C LYS A 55 -19.72 3.61 28.56
N VAL A 56 -19.82 3.37 27.25
CA VAL A 56 -20.30 2.09 26.69
C VAL A 56 -19.23 1.02 26.85
N PHE A 57 -17.98 1.35 26.54
CA PHE A 57 -16.84 0.45 26.68
C PHE A 57 -16.58 0.02 28.11
N LEU A 58 -16.73 0.91 29.09
CA LEU A 58 -16.65 0.57 30.51
C LEU A 58 -17.72 -0.44 30.95
N LYS A 59 -18.93 -0.36 30.38
CA LYS A 59 -20.02 -1.30 30.68
C LYS A 59 -19.82 -2.66 30.01
N ASN A 60 -19.06 -2.72 28.92
CA ASN A 60 -18.78 -3.95 28.19
C ASN A 60 -17.29 -4.02 27.78
N PRO A 61 -16.39 -4.37 28.72
CA PRO A 61 -14.96 -4.42 28.46
C PRO A 61 -14.53 -5.37 27.33
N PRO A 62 -15.14 -6.56 27.13
CA PRO A 62 -14.82 -7.41 25.99
C PRO A 62 -15.02 -6.73 24.64
N LEU A 63 -16.04 -5.86 24.51
CA LEU A 63 -16.28 -5.10 23.29
C LEU A 63 -15.14 -4.09 23.02
N LEU A 64 -14.61 -3.45 24.06
CA LEU A 64 -13.44 -2.58 23.95
C LEU A 64 -12.19 -3.36 23.51
N VAL A 65 -11.96 -4.54 24.09
CA VAL A 65 -10.83 -5.41 23.71
C VAL A 65 -10.93 -5.81 22.23
N GLY A 66 -12.11 -6.26 21.79
CA GLY A 66 -12.34 -6.62 20.39
C GLY A 66 -12.10 -5.44 19.44
N LEU A 67 -12.55 -4.25 19.83
CA LEU A 67 -12.32 -3.02 19.07
C LEU A 67 -10.83 -2.67 18.99
N ILE A 68 -10.10 -2.71 20.10
CA ILE A 68 -8.66 -2.44 20.14
C ILE A 68 -7.91 -3.43 19.23
N LEU A 69 -8.27 -4.72 19.27
CA LEU A 69 -7.67 -5.73 18.40
C LEU A 69 -7.94 -5.45 16.93
N ALA A 70 -9.18 -5.09 16.57
CA ALA A 70 -9.54 -4.74 15.19
C ALA A 70 -8.78 -3.50 14.70
N LEU A 71 -8.76 -2.42 15.48
CA LEU A 71 -8.05 -1.19 15.14
C LEU A 71 -6.54 -1.39 15.09
N GLY A 72 -6.00 -2.19 16.01
CA GLY A 72 -4.59 -2.57 16.05
C GLY A 72 -4.19 -3.42 14.84
N GLY A 73 -5.05 -4.33 14.38
CA GLY A 73 -4.82 -5.11 13.16
C GLY A 73 -4.71 -4.24 11.91
N VAL A 74 -5.62 -3.26 11.77
CA VAL A 74 -5.55 -2.29 10.65
C VAL A 74 -4.27 -1.46 10.71
N LEU A 75 -3.87 -1.01 11.91
CA LEU A 75 -2.62 -0.27 12.08
C LEU A 75 -1.41 -1.14 11.74
N ALA A 76 -1.36 -2.38 12.23
CA ALA A 76 -0.29 -3.33 11.95
C ALA A 76 -0.14 -3.60 10.44
N TYR A 77 -1.26 -3.68 9.71
CA TYR A 77 -1.25 -3.79 8.25
C TYR A 77 -0.56 -2.58 7.60
N PHE A 78 -0.89 -1.34 7.98
CA PHE A 78 -0.24 -0.15 7.43
C PHE A 78 1.25 -0.08 7.76
N ILE A 79 1.64 -0.44 8.98
CA ILE A 79 3.06 -0.51 9.37
C ILE A 79 3.79 -1.58 8.55
N GLY A 80 3.21 -2.75 8.35
CA GLY A 80 3.77 -3.81 7.50
C GLY A 80 3.97 -3.35 6.06
N LEU A 81 3.02 -2.59 5.51
CA LEU A 81 3.16 -1.98 4.19
C LEU A 81 4.33 -0.98 4.15
N LEU A 82 4.47 -0.12 5.16
CA LEU A 82 5.59 0.83 5.24
C LEU A 82 6.95 0.13 5.30
N ILE A 83 7.07 -0.92 6.11
CA ILE A 83 8.28 -1.75 6.19
C ILE A 83 8.60 -2.33 4.81
N ARG A 84 7.62 -2.94 4.14
CA ARG A 84 7.78 -3.50 2.80
C ARG A 84 8.26 -2.45 1.79
N GLN A 85 7.65 -1.25 1.80
CA GLN A 85 8.06 -0.16 0.91
C GLN A 85 9.51 0.25 1.19
N LYS A 86 9.89 0.41 2.46
CA LYS A 86 11.27 0.75 2.84
C LYS A 86 12.27 -0.33 2.41
N THR A 87 11.93 -1.60 2.56
CA THR A 87 12.79 -2.72 2.14
C THR A 87 12.99 -2.79 0.62
N ILE A 88 11.94 -2.52 -0.17
CA ILE A 88 12.04 -2.58 -1.65
C ILE A 88 12.83 -1.39 -2.21
N TYR A 89 12.60 -0.19 -1.68
CA TYR A 89 13.17 1.04 -2.24
C TYR A 89 14.45 1.50 -1.53
N ASN A 90 14.86 0.80 -0.47
CA ASN A 90 16.08 1.04 0.30
C ASN A 90 16.29 2.52 0.65
N TYR A 91 15.25 3.13 1.21
CA TYR A 91 15.31 4.48 1.79
C TYR A 91 16.07 4.50 3.13
#